data_AF-A0A916A0U6-F1
#
_entry.id   AF-A0A916A0U6-F1
#
_cell.length_a   1.000
_cell.length_b   1.000
_cell.length_c   1.000
_cell.angle_alpha   90.00
_cell.angle_beta   90.00
_cell.angle_gamma   90.00
#
_symmetry.space_group_name_H-M   'P 1'
#
loop_
_entity.id
_entity.type
_entity.pdbx_description
1 polymer ?
#
loop_
_entity_poly.entity_id
_entity_poly.type
_entity_poly.pdbx_seq_one_letter_code
_entity_poly.pdbx_strand_id
1 'polypeptide(L)'
;MLSCSSYKSLSNYSEVNTRTSAEYAIWKLKQYNSTNNCAYVKSQDRIILQNNYFKKILRSHELEFTINNEKFQEVVCHDERIGGNDEWIIELIDTHLFQYLCDISKYIV
;
A
#
# COMPACT_ATOMS: atom_id res chain seq x y z
N MET A 1 -7.91 -3.04 -10.51
CA MET A 1 -6.63 -3.00 -9.77
C MET A 1 -6.56 -1.66 -9.04
N LEU A 2 -5.99 -1.58 -7.83
CA LEU A 2 -5.91 -0.32 -7.08
C LEU A 2 -5.10 0.72 -7.88
N SER A 3 -5.61 1.93 -8.02
CA SER A 3 -5.04 2.96 -8.88
C SER A 3 -5.19 4.35 -8.31
N CYS A 4 -4.24 5.21 -8.66
CA CYS A 4 -4.24 6.62 -8.33
C CYS A 4 -4.80 7.43 -9.51
N SER A 5 -5.47 8.56 -9.28
CA SER A 5 -5.99 9.38 -10.36
C SER A 5 -5.74 10.88 -10.17
N SER A 6 -6.05 11.66 -11.21
CA SER A 6 -6.06 13.13 -11.17
C SER A 6 -7.32 13.70 -10.51
N TYR A 7 -8.36 12.89 -10.30
CA TYR A 7 -9.58 13.30 -9.60
C TYR A 7 -9.32 13.54 -8.13
N LYS A 8 -10.21 14.34 -7.52
CA LYS A 8 -10.10 14.75 -6.13
C LYS A 8 -11.03 13.93 -5.25
N SER A 9 -10.44 13.44 -4.17
CA SER A 9 -11.13 12.80 -3.05
C SER A 9 -11.80 13.84 -2.15
N LEU A 10 -12.49 13.40 -1.10
CA LEU A 10 -13.22 14.25 -0.15
C LEU A 10 -12.27 15.17 0.63
N SER A 11 -11.05 14.70 0.94
CA SER A 11 -9.98 15.51 1.52
C SER A 11 -9.18 16.35 0.52
N ASN A 12 -9.61 16.41 -0.75
CA ASN A 12 -8.93 17.13 -1.83
C ASN A 12 -7.53 16.58 -2.20
N TYR A 13 -7.18 15.39 -1.70
CA TYR A 13 -6.08 14.58 -2.20
C TYR A 13 -6.47 13.85 -3.49
N SER A 14 -5.51 13.21 -4.15
CA SER A 14 -5.80 12.42 -5.35
C SER A 14 -6.64 11.19 -4.97
N GLU A 15 -7.73 10.98 -5.70
CA GLU A 15 -8.63 9.84 -5.52
C GLU A 15 -7.91 8.53 -5.85
N VAL A 16 -8.12 7.53 -4.99
CA VAL A 16 -7.75 6.13 -5.21
C VAL A 16 -9.00 5.34 -5.58
N ASN A 17 -8.93 4.55 -6.65
CA ASN A 17 -10.04 3.73 -7.12
C ASN A 17 -9.55 2.41 -7.72
N THR A 18 -10.46 1.64 -8.35
CA THR A 18 -10.16 0.32 -8.92
C THR A 18 -10.42 0.21 -10.43
N ARG A 19 -10.85 1.30 -11.08
CA ARG A 19 -11.47 1.30 -12.42
C ARG A 19 -10.57 1.87 -13.53
N THR A 20 -9.33 2.26 -13.23
CA THR A 20 -8.50 2.95 -14.24
C THR A 20 -7.73 1.99 -15.15
N SER A 21 -7.02 2.55 -16.15
CA SER A 21 -6.07 1.82 -17.00
C SER A 21 -4.93 1.18 -16.18
N ALA A 22 -4.30 0.17 -16.77
CA ALA A 22 -3.23 -0.60 -16.14
C ALA A 22 -2.01 0.26 -15.75
N GLU A 23 -1.72 1.34 -16.48
CA GLU A 23 -0.55 2.19 -16.22
C GLU A 23 -0.65 2.93 -14.87
N TYR A 24 -1.85 3.35 -14.47
CA TYR A 24 -2.12 4.06 -13.21
C TYR A 24 -2.27 3.11 -12.03
N ALA A 25 -2.36 1.80 -12.30
CA ALA A 25 -2.45 0.75 -11.29
C ALA A 25 -1.09 0.14 -10.92
N ILE A 26 0.02 0.64 -11.48
CA ILE A 26 1.37 0.19 -11.13
C ILE A 26 1.84 0.89 -9.86
N TRP A 27 2.17 0.11 -8.84
CA TRP A 27 2.72 0.58 -7.57
C TRP A 27 4.16 0.09 -7.40
N LYS A 28 4.98 0.93 -6.79
CA LYS A 28 6.37 0.65 -6.44
C LYS A 28 6.50 0.57 -4.93
N LEU A 29 7.25 -0.42 -4.46
CA LEU A 29 7.71 -0.48 -3.08
C LEU A 29 8.73 0.65 -2.89
N LYS A 30 8.31 1.74 -2.24
CA LYS A 30 9.15 2.95 -2.08
C LYS A 30 10.12 2.79 -0.93
N GLN A 31 9.63 2.21 0.16
CA GLN A 31 10.38 1.92 1.37
C GLN A 31 9.76 0.70 2.03
N TYR A 32 10.59 -0.10 2.69
CA TYR A 32 10.17 -1.19 3.55
C TYR A 32 11.16 -1.25 4.72
N ASN A 33 10.66 -1.52 5.91
CA ASN A 33 11.51 -1.81 7.07
C ASN A 33 11.60 -3.33 7.24
N SER A 34 12.52 -3.98 6.52
CA SER A 34 12.77 -5.41 6.78
C SER A 34 13.52 -5.55 8.10
N THR A 35 12.89 -6.20 9.07
CA THR A 35 13.50 -6.50 10.37
C THR A 35 14.56 -7.61 10.30
N ASN A 36 14.84 -8.12 9.11
CA ASN A 36 15.81 -9.17 8.79
C ASN A 36 16.42 -8.85 7.42
N ASN A 37 17.69 -9.19 7.18
CA ASN A 37 18.40 -8.99 5.90
C ASN A 37 17.82 -9.85 4.75
N CYS A 38 16.52 -9.78 4.47
CA CYS A 38 15.81 -10.56 3.48
C CYS A 38 15.56 -9.73 2.23
N ALA A 39 15.73 -10.34 1.05
CA ALA A 39 15.45 -9.70 -0.23
C ALA A 39 13.95 -9.55 -0.54
N TYR A 40 13.08 -10.13 0.29
CA TYR A 40 11.63 -10.18 0.08
C TYR A 40 10.89 -9.62 1.29
N VAL A 41 9.72 -9.01 1.04
CA VAL A 41 8.80 -8.61 2.11
C VAL A 41 8.14 -9.85 2.73
N LYS A 42 7.95 -9.83 4.05
CA LYS A 42 7.25 -10.87 4.81
C LYS A 42 6.02 -10.28 5.51
N SER A 43 5.21 -11.16 6.08
CA SER A 43 4.13 -10.75 6.99
C SER A 43 4.69 -9.87 8.11
N GLN A 44 3.93 -8.86 8.50
CA GLN A 44 4.28 -7.84 9.50
C GLN A 44 5.31 -6.79 9.06
N ASP A 45 5.88 -6.89 7.86
CA ASP A 45 6.71 -5.80 7.35
C ASP A 45 5.87 -4.55 7.11
N ARG A 46 6.42 -3.40 7.51
CA ARG A 46 5.84 -2.08 7.23
C ARG A 46 6.41 -1.59 5.91
N ILE A 47 5.51 -1.24 4.99
CA ILE A 47 5.85 -0.79 3.65
C ILE A 47 5.23 0.57 3.34
N ILE A 48 5.86 1.30 2.42
CA ILE A 48 5.30 2.51 1.81
C ILE A 48 5.16 2.24 0.32
N LEU A 49 3.94 2.44 -0.21
CA LEU A 49 3.62 2.26 -1.61
C LEU A 49 3.59 3.60 -2.34
N GLN A 50 4.32 3.70 -3.44
CA GLN A 50 4.30 4.85 -4.34
C GLN A 50 3.69 4.46 -5.69
N ASN A 51 2.70 5.20 -6.15
CA ASN A 51 2.18 5.06 -7.49
C ASN A 51 3.26 5.39 -8.52
N ASN A 52 3.45 4.52 -9.52
CA ASN A 52 4.52 4.70 -10.49
C ASN A 52 4.29 5.88 -11.44
N TYR A 53 3.05 6.16 -11.82
CA TYR A 53 2.73 7.22 -12.77
C TYR A 53 2.75 8.59 -12.08
N PHE A 54 1.89 8.78 -11.08
CA PHE A 54 1.72 10.05 -10.39
C PHE A 54 2.80 10.37 -9.36
N LYS A 55 3.66 9.39 -9.02
CA LYS A 55 4.70 9.51 -7.98
C LYS A 55 4.16 9.85 -6.59
N LYS A 56 2.87 9.58 -6.33
CA LYS A 56 2.19 9.83 -5.06
C LYS A 56 2.19 8.61 -4.14
N ILE A 57 2.15 8.87 -2.84
CA ILE A 57 2.16 7.86 -1.79
C ILE A 57 0.71 7.49 -1.42
N LEU A 58 0.48 6.20 -1.15
CA LEU A 58 -0.80 5.69 -0.65
C LEU A 58 -0.94 6.00 0.84
N ARG A 59 -2.01 6.70 1.23
CA ARG A 59 -2.29 7.11 2.60
C ARG A 59 -3.70 6.72 3.01
N SER A 60 -3.86 6.33 4.26
CA SER A 60 -5.14 6.32 4.96
C SER A 60 -5.14 7.39 6.05
N HIS A 61 -6.31 7.91 6.46
CA HIS A 61 -6.41 8.88 7.55
C HIS A 61 -7.78 8.88 8.21
N GLU A 62 -7.97 9.58 9.32
CA GLU A 62 -9.20 9.54 10.14
C GLU A 62 -10.46 10.13 9.47
N LEU A 63 -10.37 10.54 8.20
CA LEU A 63 -11.54 10.98 7.46
C LEU A 63 -12.40 9.78 7.07
N GLU A 64 -13.68 9.84 7.43
CA GLU A 64 -14.69 8.84 7.07
C GLU A 64 -15.68 9.38 6.02
N PHE A 65 -16.23 8.49 5.20
CA PHE A 65 -17.38 8.74 4.33
C PHE A 65 -18.39 7.59 4.44
N THR A 66 -19.62 7.81 3.98
CA THR A 66 -20.70 6.82 4.06
C THR A 66 -21.14 6.37 2.67
N ILE A 67 -21.21 5.06 2.46
CA ILE A 67 -21.83 4.43 1.29
C ILE A 67 -22.83 3.39 1.81
N ASN A 68 -24.08 3.42 1.33
CA ASN A 68 -25.11 2.45 1.71
C ASN A 68 -25.27 2.26 3.22
N ASN A 69 -25.25 3.36 3.99
CA ASN A 69 -25.33 3.38 5.45
C ASN A 69 -24.13 2.72 6.19
N GLU A 70 -23.10 2.32 5.47
CA GLU A 70 -21.84 1.84 6.04
C GLU A 70 -20.78 2.94 6.01
N LYS A 71 -19.98 3.03 7.07
CA LYS A 71 -18.89 4.00 7.19
C LYS A 71 -17.58 3.39 6.74
N PHE A 72 -16.83 4.13 5.94
CA PHE A 72 -15.54 3.73 5.42
C PHE A 72 -14.51 4.82 5.67
N GLN A 73 -13.28 4.39 5.93
CA GLN A 73 -12.14 5.30 5.99
C GLN A 73 -11.69 5.67 4.58
N GLU A 74 -11.33 6.93 4.38
CA GLU A 74 -10.81 7.41 3.10
C GLU A 74 -9.37 6.94 2.87
N VAL A 75 -9.12 6.43 1.66
CA VAL A 75 -7.79 6.09 1.16
C VAL A 75 -7.46 6.98 -0.03
N VAL A 76 -6.28 7.60 -0.01
CA VAL A 76 -5.91 8.65 -0.96
C VAL A 76 -4.47 8.50 -1.44
N CYS A 77 -4.16 9.26 -2.49
CA CYS A 77 -2.82 9.52 -2.96
C CYS A 77 -2.39 10.95 -2.60
N HIS A 78 -1.20 11.13 -2.03
CA HIS A 78 -0.63 12.46 -1.76
C HIS A 78 0.86 12.54 -2.16
N ASP A 79 1.36 13.77 -2.29
CA ASP A 79 2.75 14.13 -2.57
C ASP A 79 3.40 14.94 -1.43
N GLU A 80 2.71 15.04 -0.29
CA GLU A 80 3.22 15.66 0.93
C GLU A 80 4.32 14.84 1.64
N ARG A 81 4.84 15.39 2.74
CA ARG A 81 5.80 14.70 3.61
C ARG A 81 5.23 13.36 4.09
N ILE A 82 6.08 12.34 4.02
CA ILE A 82 5.78 10.99 4.50
C ILE A 82 5.69 10.98 6.03
N GLY A 83 4.65 10.34 6.56
CA GLY A 83 4.38 10.16 7.98
C GLY A 83 3.77 8.78 8.31
N GLY A 84 3.37 8.59 9.57
CA GLY A 84 2.89 7.28 10.05
C GLY A 84 1.64 6.75 9.33
N ASN A 85 0.80 7.65 8.81
CA ASN A 85 -0.41 7.33 8.05
C ASN A 85 -0.13 6.75 6.63
N ASP A 86 1.13 6.71 6.23
CA ASP A 86 1.58 6.25 4.91
C ASP A 86 2.15 4.82 4.96
N GLU A 87 2.28 4.27 6.17
CA GLU A 87 2.79 2.92 6.42
C GLU A 87 1.67 1.89 6.35
N TRP A 88 1.88 0.86 5.54
CA TRP A 88 0.98 -0.29 5.41
C TRP A 88 1.66 -1.54 5.94
N ILE A 89 0.94 -2.34 6.73
CA ILE A 89 1.44 -3.64 7.20
C ILE A 89 1.06 -4.71 6.20
N ILE A 90 2.02 -5.55 5.81
CA ILE A 90 1.72 -6.74 5.01
C ILE A 90 1.04 -7.77 5.92
N GLU A 91 -0.26 -7.92 5.76
CA GLU A 91 -1.04 -9.02 6.33
C GLU A 91 -1.26 -10.09 5.26
N LEU A 92 -0.45 -11.15 5.29
CA LEU A 92 -0.66 -12.32 4.42
C LEU A 92 -1.69 -13.23 5.09
N ILE A 93 -2.86 -13.39 4.47
CA ILE A 93 -3.88 -14.34 4.87
C ILE A 93 -3.85 -15.48 3.84
N ASP A 94 -3.22 -16.60 4.25
CA ASP A 94 -3.13 -17.93 3.60
C ASP A 94 -2.04 -18.12 2.51
N THR A 95 -1.25 -19.19 2.41
CA THR A 95 -1.12 -20.51 3.07
C THR A 95 0.35 -20.71 3.53
N HIS A 96 0.62 -21.70 4.39
CA HIS A 96 1.93 -22.05 4.99
C HIS A 96 3.17 -22.06 4.06
N LEU A 97 3.01 -22.02 2.73
CA LEU A 97 4.08 -22.11 1.74
C LEU A 97 5.02 -20.89 1.73
N PHE A 98 4.50 -19.67 1.87
CA PHE A 98 5.35 -18.47 1.80
C PHE A 98 6.26 -18.31 3.02
N GLN A 99 5.76 -18.66 4.21
CA GLN A 99 6.57 -18.71 5.42
C GLN A 99 7.68 -19.76 5.29
N TYR A 100 7.34 -20.95 4.77
CA TYR A 100 8.30 -22.04 4.54
C TYR A 100 9.44 -21.64 3.58
N LEU A 101 9.12 -21.00 2.44
CA LEU A 101 10.14 -20.54 1.48
C LEU A 101 11.02 -19.43 2.06
N CYS A 102 10.43 -18.50 2.81
CA CYS A 102 11.18 -17.43 3.48
C CYS A 102 12.17 -18.00 4.51
N ASP A 103 11.75 -19.02 5.27
CA ASP A 103 12.61 -19.67 6.25
C ASP A 103 13.74 -20.49 5.62
N ILE A 104 13.50 -21.18 4.49
CA ILE A 104 14.56 -21.92 3.77
C ILE A 104 15.61 -20.97 3.17
N SER A 105 15.20 -19.79 2.70
CA SER A 105 16.13 -18.80 2.12
C SER A 105 17.24 -18.34 3.09
N LYS A 106 17.06 -18.54 4.40
CA LYS A 106 18.08 -18.24 5.41
C LYS A 106 19.22 -19.27 5.46
N TYR A 107 19.05 -20.44 4.83
CA TYR A 107 19.97 -21.58 4.90
C TYR A 107 20.66 -21.92 3.58
N ILE A 108 20.35 -21.20 2.51
CA ILE A 108 21.04 -21.34 1.22
C ILE A 108 21.93 -20.11 1.07
N VAL A 109 23.21 -20.27 1.43
CA VAL A 109 24.32 -19.34 1.14
C VAL A 109 25.14 -19.92 0.01
#